data_AF-A0A7D6VFI6-F1
#
_entry.id   AF-A0A7D6VFI6-F1
#
_cell.length_a   1.000
_cell.length_b   1.000
_cell.length_c   1.000
_cell.angle_alpha   90.00
_cell.angle_beta   90.00
_cell.angle_gamma   90.00
#
_symmetry.space_group_name_H-M   'P 1'
#
loop_
_entity.id
_entity.type
_entity.pdbx_description
1 polymer ?
#
loop_
_entity_poly.entity_id
_entity_poly.type
_entity_poly.pdbx_seq_one_letter_code
_entity_poly.pdbx_strand_id
1 'polypeptide(L)'
;MGRTENCAKHGNRLSHKTFGRSGAHRKNADNPHYVNLKTSKMSVPPGILLAMTEPTPSELLLCSPTKGCGEWKPRSLMAQPGPRAPLCYACYQRARRARQGPEIARRANLWSKYRITPEHYDELRHLQGYRCAICGIHESDINTAKVGGRPRKDGQPLSKMPLAVDHDHSTGEVRGLLCPSCNFGLGKFGDDPGRLLAAVDYLKLYAAQNDD
;
A
#
# COMPACT_ATOMS: atom_id res chain seq x y z
N MET A 1 33.03 42.78 -34.79
CA MET A 1 33.66 41.43 -34.82
C MET A 1 32.89 40.56 -33.83
N GLY A 2 32.10 39.55 -34.16
CA GLY A 2 31.67 38.93 -35.41
C GLY A 2 30.81 37.71 -35.03
N ARG A 3 29.75 37.46 -35.83
CA ARG A 3 28.95 36.22 -36.01
C ARG A 3 28.01 35.83 -34.84
N THR A 4 26.67 35.91 -34.95
CA THR A 4 25.71 35.05 -35.71
C THR A 4 25.90 33.56 -35.38
N GLU A 5 24.91 32.84 -34.83
CA GLU A 5 23.79 32.15 -35.52
C GLU A 5 22.80 31.63 -34.43
N ASN A 6 21.48 31.87 -34.42
CA ASN A 6 20.40 31.28 -35.22
C ASN A 6 20.45 29.75 -35.45
N CYS A 7 19.63 28.99 -34.70
CA CYS A 7 19.00 27.75 -35.18
C CYS A 7 17.72 27.46 -34.36
N ALA A 8 16.55 27.79 -34.90
CA ALA A 8 15.60 26.83 -35.51
C ALA A 8 14.97 25.87 -34.48
N LYS A 9 13.82 26.22 -33.88
CA LYS A 9 12.46 25.88 -34.38
C LYS A 9 12.38 24.52 -35.08
N HIS A 10 12.15 23.44 -34.34
CA HIS A 10 11.46 22.27 -34.86
C HIS A 10 10.27 21.96 -33.96
N GLY A 11 9.10 22.43 -34.40
CA GLY A 11 7.84 21.88 -33.94
C GLY A 11 7.66 20.50 -34.56
N ASN A 12 7.25 19.53 -33.74
CA ASN A 12 6.63 18.33 -34.26
C ASN A 12 5.17 18.30 -33.83
N ARG A 13 4.34 18.86 -34.71
CA ARG A 13 2.89 18.85 -34.68
C ARG A 13 2.46 17.55 -35.35
N LEU A 14 2.19 16.49 -34.59
CA LEU A 14 1.54 15.30 -35.12
C LEU A 14 0.05 15.33 -34.78
N SER A 15 -0.67 15.92 -35.73
CA SER A 15 -2.00 15.57 -36.24
C SER A 15 -2.97 14.83 -35.31
N HIS A 16 -4.05 15.55 -34.99
CA HIS A 16 -5.39 15.01 -34.75
C HIS A 16 -5.73 13.90 -35.76
N LYS A 17 -6.11 12.72 -35.25
CA LYS A 17 -7.04 11.83 -35.93
C LYS A 17 -8.25 11.61 -35.02
N THR A 18 -9.28 12.39 -35.26
CA THR A 18 -10.65 12.09 -34.86
C THR A 18 -11.16 10.94 -35.71
N PHE A 19 -11.45 9.79 -35.11
CA PHE A 19 -12.32 8.78 -35.70
C PHE A 19 -13.17 8.11 -34.61
N GLY A 20 -14.48 8.34 -34.71
CA GLY A 20 -15.51 7.30 -34.64
C GLY A 20 -15.71 6.53 -33.35
N ARG A 21 -16.75 6.91 -32.60
CA ARG A 21 -17.50 6.03 -31.70
C ARG A 21 -17.87 4.72 -32.41
N SER A 22 -17.56 3.58 -31.78
CA SER A 22 -18.40 2.37 -31.66
C SER A 22 -17.52 1.17 -31.29
N GLY A 23 -17.93 0.37 -30.30
CA GLY A 23 -17.25 -0.87 -29.99
C GLY A 23 -17.35 -1.29 -28.53
N ALA A 24 -18.43 -1.99 -28.23
CA ALA A 24 -18.76 -2.69 -26.99
C ALA A 24 -17.57 -3.17 -26.13
N HIS A 25 -17.68 -2.89 -24.84
CA HIS A 25 -16.93 -3.53 -23.76
C HIS A 25 -16.91 -5.06 -23.92
N ARG A 26 -15.74 -5.63 -24.21
CA ARG A 26 -15.42 -7.00 -23.82
C ARG A 26 -14.69 -6.95 -22.49
N LYS A 27 -15.45 -7.22 -21.42
CA LYS A 27 -14.90 -7.54 -20.11
C LYS A 27 -14.18 -8.89 -20.26
N ASN A 28 -12.85 -8.91 -20.18
CA ASN A 28 -12.13 -10.17 -19.96
C ASN A 28 -12.45 -10.63 -18.54
N ALA A 29 -13.30 -11.65 -18.44
CA ALA A 29 -13.88 -12.18 -17.22
C ALA A 29 -13.10 -13.40 -16.66
N ASP A 30 -11.83 -13.56 -17.03
CA ASP A 30 -11.06 -14.79 -16.75
C ASP A 30 -9.80 -14.53 -15.91
N ASN A 31 -9.94 -13.87 -14.75
CA ASN A 31 -8.92 -13.94 -13.70
C ASN A 31 -9.55 -14.45 -12.38
N PRO A 32 -9.35 -15.73 -12.00
CA PRO A 32 -10.11 -16.37 -10.93
C PRO A 32 -9.65 -16.04 -9.50
N HIS A 33 -8.81 -15.03 -9.28
CA HIS A 33 -8.15 -14.84 -7.96
C HIS A 33 -8.37 -13.49 -7.25
N TYR A 34 -9.38 -12.70 -7.62
CA TYR A 34 -9.64 -11.44 -6.90
C TYR A 34 -11.12 -11.26 -6.54
N VAL A 35 -11.50 -11.66 -5.33
CA VAL A 35 -12.79 -11.28 -4.71
C VAL A 35 -12.56 -10.16 -3.68
N ASN A 36 -12.98 -8.97 -4.06
CA ASN A 36 -12.96 -7.74 -3.27
C ASN A 36 -14.23 -7.68 -2.40
N LEU A 37 -14.11 -7.96 -1.10
CA LEU A 37 -15.23 -7.89 -0.15
C LEU A 37 -15.44 -6.46 0.34
N LYS A 38 -16.22 -5.67 -0.42
CA LYS A 38 -16.87 -4.46 0.11
C LYS A 38 -18.33 -4.36 -0.34
N THR A 39 -19.21 -4.68 0.60
CA THR A 39 -20.52 -4.07 0.86
C THR A 39 -21.39 -3.72 -0.36
N SER A 40 -22.29 -4.62 -0.74
CA SER A 40 -23.61 -4.23 -1.23
C SER A 40 -24.64 -5.27 -0.79
N LYS A 41 -25.79 -4.78 -0.34
CA LYS A 41 -26.95 -5.59 0.07
C LYS A 41 -27.46 -6.33 -1.17
N MET A 42 -27.30 -7.66 -1.21
CA MET A 42 -27.93 -8.50 -2.22
C MET A 42 -28.87 -9.48 -1.53
N SER A 43 -30.15 -9.38 -1.90
CA SER A 43 -31.21 -10.35 -1.61
C SER A 43 -30.78 -11.73 -2.11
N VAL A 44 -30.69 -12.69 -1.19
CA VAL A 44 -30.28 -14.07 -1.46
C VAL A 44 -31.48 -14.86 -2.00
N PRO A 45 -31.37 -15.55 -3.15
CA PRO A 45 -32.42 -16.46 -3.62
C PRO A 45 -32.46 -17.73 -2.74
N PRO A 46 -33.63 -18.37 -2.54
CA PRO A 46 -33.74 -19.53 -1.66
C PRO A 46 -33.28 -20.78 -2.41
N GLY A 47 -32.14 -21.32 -2.03
CA GLY A 47 -31.69 -22.61 -2.57
C GLY A 47 -30.24 -22.92 -2.24
N ILE A 48 -30.06 -23.94 -1.40
CA ILE A 48 -28.79 -24.53 -0.93
C ILE A 48 -28.13 -23.72 0.19
N LEU A 49 -28.64 -23.90 1.42
CA LEU A 49 -27.83 -23.76 2.62
C LEU A 49 -26.70 -24.80 2.52
N LEU A 50 -25.50 -24.38 2.12
CA LEU A 50 -24.29 -25.10 2.50
C LEU A 50 -24.22 -25.03 4.02
N ALA A 51 -24.53 -26.15 4.67
CA ALA A 51 -24.36 -26.30 6.10
C ALA A 51 -22.89 -25.99 6.44
N MET A 52 -22.64 -24.82 7.03
CA MET A 52 -21.41 -24.59 7.77
C MET A 52 -21.50 -25.50 8.99
N THR A 53 -21.01 -26.74 8.86
CA THR A 53 -20.96 -27.67 9.98
C THR A 53 -20.12 -27.03 11.07
N GLU A 54 -20.75 -26.64 12.17
CA GLU A 54 -20.05 -26.14 13.33
C GLU A 54 -19.01 -27.19 13.76
N PRO A 55 -17.75 -26.79 14.02
CA PRO A 55 -16.73 -27.74 14.40
C PRO A 55 -17.16 -28.45 15.68
N THR A 56 -17.09 -29.79 15.65
CA THR A 56 -17.43 -30.57 16.84
C THR A 56 -16.45 -30.22 17.99
N PRO A 57 -16.87 -30.28 19.27
CA PRO A 57 -16.00 -29.90 20.40
C PRO A 57 -14.66 -30.65 20.45
N SER A 58 -14.57 -31.84 19.84
CA SER A 58 -13.34 -32.64 19.72
C SER A 58 -12.34 -32.10 18.68
N GLU A 59 -12.74 -31.16 17.82
CA GLU A 59 -11.89 -30.54 16.79
C GLU A 59 -11.32 -29.18 17.22
N LEU A 60 -11.71 -28.69 18.40
CA LEU A 60 -11.23 -27.45 18.98
C LEU A 60 -10.04 -27.70 19.91
N LEU A 61 -9.02 -26.86 19.78
CA LEU A 61 -7.85 -26.83 20.63
C LEU A 61 -7.74 -25.47 21.31
N LEU A 62 -7.45 -25.46 22.61
CA LEU A 62 -7.24 -24.23 23.37
C LEU A 62 -5.87 -23.64 23.02
N CYS A 63 -5.86 -22.41 22.48
CA CYS A 63 -4.61 -21.64 22.35
C CYS A 63 -4.08 -21.30 23.75
N SER A 64 -2.80 -21.55 24.01
CA SER A 64 -2.15 -21.38 25.32
C SER A 64 -2.57 -20.06 26.00
N PRO A 65 -3.17 -20.08 27.21
CA PRO A 65 -3.53 -18.86 27.93
C PRO A 65 -2.32 -18.04 28.38
N THR A 66 -1.19 -18.69 28.63
CA THR A 66 0.04 -18.03 29.13
C THR A 66 0.91 -17.47 28.01
N LYS A 67 0.93 -18.09 26.83
CA LYS A 67 1.77 -17.66 25.68
C LYS A 67 0.97 -17.12 24.49
N GLY A 68 -0.34 -17.36 24.47
CA GLY A 68 -1.23 -17.14 23.33
C GLY A 68 -2.38 -16.19 23.65
N CYS A 69 -3.59 -16.52 23.19
CA CYS A 69 -4.79 -15.71 23.43
C CYS A 69 -5.79 -16.36 24.40
N GLY A 70 -5.60 -17.62 24.79
CA GLY A 70 -6.53 -18.33 25.69
C GLY A 70 -7.87 -18.71 25.05
N GLU A 71 -8.02 -18.57 23.73
CA GLU A 71 -9.27 -18.88 23.03
C GLU A 71 -9.23 -20.27 22.39
N TRP A 72 -10.39 -20.94 22.36
CA TRP A 72 -10.60 -22.17 21.59
C TRP A 72 -10.54 -21.88 20.09
N LYS A 73 -9.77 -22.68 19.36
CA LYS A 73 -9.60 -22.56 17.91
C LYS A 73 -9.73 -23.93 17.25
N PRO A 74 -10.32 -24.02 16.05
CA PRO A 74 -10.30 -25.26 15.29
C PRO A 74 -8.86 -25.68 15.00
N ARG A 75 -8.62 -26.99 14.92
CA ARG A 75 -7.30 -27.57 14.65
C ARG A 75 -6.62 -27.00 13.41
N SER A 76 -7.39 -26.63 12.38
CA SER A 76 -6.91 -25.99 11.15
C SER A 76 -6.25 -24.62 11.38
N LEU A 77 -6.62 -23.91 12.46
CA LEU A 77 -6.06 -22.61 12.81
C LEU A 77 -4.90 -22.71 13.81
N MET A 78 -4.46 -23.92 14.15
CA MET A 78 -3.34 -24.16 15.06
C MET A 78 -2.03 -24.29 14.28
N ALA A 79 -1.06 -23.42 14.59
CA ALA A 79 0.28 -23.51 14.00
C ALA A 79 1.17 -24.55 14.72
N GLN A 80 0.95 -24.73 16.01
CA GLN A 80 1.63 -25.73 16.83
C GLN A 80 0.58 -26.46 17.67
N PRO A 81 -0.08 -27.51 17.16
CA PRO A 81 -1.11 -28.26 17.90
C PRO A 81 -0.53 -29.25 18.93
N GLY A 82 0.79 -29.22 19.18
CA GLY A 82 1.47 -30.16 20.06
C GLY A 82 1.19 -29.94 21.56
N PRO A 83 1.60 -30.89 22.42
CA PRO A 83 1.21 -30.92 23.83
C PRO A 83 1.85 -29.81 24.68
N ARG A 84 2.94 -29.19 24.22
CA ARG A 84 3.64 -28.13 24.96
C ARG A 84 3.21 -26.77 24.44
N ALA A 85 2.26 -26.14 25.14
CA ALA A 85 1.78 -24.78 24.92
C ALA A 85 1.33 -24.51 23.46
N PRO A 86 0.22 -25.12 23.03
CA PRO A 86 -0.25 -24.99 21.66
C PRO A 86 -0.62 -23.55 21.32
N LEU A 87 -0.29 -23.10 20.10
CA LEU A 87 -0.55 -21.74 19.65
C LEU A 87 -1.35 -21.73 18.36
N CYS A 88 -2.37 -20.88 18.31
CA CYS A 88 -3.04 -20.52 17.07
C CYS A 88 -2.08 -19.78 16.13
N TYR A 89 -2.35 -19.82 14.83
CA TYR A 89 -1.51 -19.20 13.82
C TYR A 89 -1.23 -17.72 14.13
N ALA A 90 -2.25 -16.96 14.53
CA ALA A 90 -2.09 -15.54 14.89
C ALA A 90 -1.13 -15.33 16.08
N CYS A 91 -1.25 -16.13 17.15
CA CYS A 91 -0.38 -16.00 18.32
C CYS A 91 1.05 -16.49 18.02
N TYR A 92 1.19 -17.56 17.25
CA TYR A 92 2.49 -18.03 16.77
C TYR A 92 3.19 -16.98 15.91
N GLN A 93 2.48 -16.38 14.95
CA GLN A 93 3.02 -15.32 14.11
C GLN A 93 3.40 -14.07 14.91
N ARG A 94 2.60 -13.69 15.91
CA ARG A 94 2.93 -12.58 16.83
C ARG A 94 4.20 -12.87 17.61
N ALA A 95 4.30 -14.06 18.23
CA ALA A 95 5.49 -14.45 18.98
C ALA A 95 6.74 -14.55 18.08
N ARG A 96 6.58 -15.06 16.85
CA ARG A 96 7.65 -15.13 15.85
C ARG A 96 8.15 -13.73 15.46
N ARG A 97 7.25 -12.80 15.16
CA ARG A 97 7.59 -11.41 14.82
C ARG A 97 8.26 -10.67 15.98
N ALA A 98 7.83 -10.93 17.22
CA ALA A 98 8.43 -10.32 18.41
C ALA A 98 9.89 -10.75 18.65
N ARG A 99 10.27 -11.96 18.22
CA ARG A 99 11.65 -12.47 18.30
C ARG A 99 12.54 -12.03 17.15
N GLN A 100 11.95 -11.58 16.04
CA GLN A 100 12.71 -11.13 14.88
C GLN A 100 13.31 -9.75 15.14
N GLY A 101 14.59 -9.58 14.82
CA GLY A 101 15.24 -8.28 14.87
C GLY A 101 14.60 -7.29 13.87
N PRO A 102 14.78 -5.97 14.09
CA PRO A 102 14.19 -4.93 13.26
C PRO A 102 14.57 -5.05 11.77
N GLU A 103 15.79 -5.52 11.48
CA GLU A 103 16.30 -5.68 10.12
C GLU A 103 15.57 -6.79 9.35
N ILE A 104 15.36 -7.95 9.98
CA ILE A 104 14.61 -9.07 9.38
C ILE A 104 13.18 -8.63 9.10
N ALA A 105 12.56 -7.90 10.04
CA ALA A 105 11.21 -7.37 9.87
C ALA A 105 11.14 -6.34 8.72
N ARG A 106 12.13 -5.45 8.61
CA ARG A 106 12.24 -4.46 7.52
C ARG A 106 12.31 -5.16 6.16
N ARG A 107 13.22 -6.11 5.99
CA ARG A 107 13.38 -6.89 4.75
C ARG A 107 12.10 -7.62 4.36
N ALA A 108 11.48 -8.33 5.32
CA ALA A 108 10.23 -9.06 5.06
C ALA A 108 9.07 -8.13 4.68
N ASN A 109 8.97 -6.95 5.31
CA ASN A 109 7.93 -5.96 4.99
C ASN A 109 8.11 -5.35 3.60
N LEU A 110 9.34 -4.96 3.23
CA LEU A 110 9.64 -4.42 1.90
C LEU A 110 9.33 -5.45 0.81
N TRP A 111 9.76 -6.70 1.01
CA TRP A 111 9.50 -7.77 0.05
C TRP A 111 8.01 -8.09 -0.09
N SER A 112 7.30 -8.26 1.02
CA SER A 112 5.89 -8.67 0.98
C SER A 112 4.96 -7.61 0.40
N LYS A 113 5.26 -6.32 0.62
CA LYS A 113 4.42 -5.21 0.17
C LYS A 113 4.80 -4.65 -1.19
N TYR A 114 6.11 -4.53 -1.45
CA TYR A 114 6.62 -3.76 -2.58
C TYR A 114 7.57 -4.57 -3.48
N ARG A 115 7.86 -5.83 -3.11
CA ARG A 115 8.74 -6.72 -3.88
C ARG A 115 10.16 -6.16 -4.13
N ILE A 116 10.64 -5.28 -3.24
CA ILE A 116 12.01 -4.75 -3.26
C ILE A 116 12.81 -5.22 -2.04
N THR A 117 14.12 -5.23 -2.19
CA THR A 117 15.05 -5.48 -1.08
C THR A 117 15.38 -4.17 -0.33
N PRO A 118 15.89 -4.24 0.91
CA PRO A 118 16.45 -3.07 1.60
C PRO A 118 17.52 -2.35 0.77
N GLU A 119 18.36 -3.09 0.07
CA GLU A 119 19.43 -2.55 -0.76
C GLU A 119 18.87 -1.74 -1.94
N HIS A 120 17.85 -2.26 -2.63
CA HIS A 120 17.15 -1.54 -3.69
C HIS A 120 16.43 -0.29 -3.16
N TYR A 121 15.83 -0.37 -1.96
CA TYR A 121 15.25 0.79 -1.31
C TYR A 121 16.31 1.89 -1.06
N ASP A 122 17.48 1.51 -0.56
CA ASP A 122 18.55 2.45 -0.28
C ASP A 122 19.13 3.03 -1.57
N GLU A 123 19.24 2.24 -2.66
CA GLU A 123 19.59 2.73 -3.99
C GLU A 123 18.61 3.80 -4.49
N LEU A 124 17.30 3.56 -4.43
CA LEU A 124 16.28 4.57 -4.78
C LEU A 124 16.43 5.84 -3.95
N ARG A 125 16.72 5.68 -2.66
CA ARG A 125 16.93 6.80 -1.73
C ARG A 125 18.16 7.63 -2.12
N HIS A 126 19.25 6.99 -2.51
CA HIS A 126 20.44 7.64 -3.05
C HIS A 126 20.17 8.34 -4.38
N LEU A 127 19.50 7.67 -5.33
CA LEU A 127 19.16 8.23 -6.64
C LEU A 127 18.26 9.47 -6.54
N GLN A 128 17.37 9.52 -5.54
CA GLN A 128 16.55 10.68 -5.24
C GLN A 128 17.26 11.76 -4.41
N GLY A 129 18.56 11.60 -4.13
CA GLY A 129 19.32 12.53 -3.29
C GLY A 129 18.70 12.68 -1.90
N TYR A 130 18.15 11.59 -1.35
CA TYR A 130 17.48 11.53 -0.05
C TYR A 130 16.27 12.47 0.09
N ARG A 131 15.60 12.77 -1.03
CA ARG A 131 14.46 13.69 -1.09
C ARG A 131 13.18 13.01 -1.54
N CYS A 132 12.06 13.60 -1.14
CA CYS A 132 10.75 13.26 -1.68
C CYS A 132 10.70 13.55 -3.19
N ALA A 133 10.27 12.59 -4.00
CA ALA A 133 10.16 12.76 -5.45
C ALA A 133 9.09 13.79 -5.90
N ILE A 134 8.15 14.15 -5.02
CA ILE A 134 7.10 15.15 -5.33
C ILE A 134 7.49 16.55 -4.85
N CYS A 135 7.73 16.73 -3.54
CA CYS A 135 7.95 18.07 -2.98
C CYS A 135 9.41 18.43 -2.74
N GLY A 136 10.36 17.51 -2.97
CA GLY A 136 11.79 17.77 -2.84
C GLY A 136 12.32 17.93 -1.40
N ILE A 137 11.47 17.80 -0.38
CA ILE A 137 11.91 17.87 1.03
C ILE A 137 12.94 16.76 1.32
N HIS A 138 14.05 17.12 1.94
CA HIS A 138 15.08 16.17 2.35
C HIS A 138 14.61 15.40 3.59
N GLU A 139 14.98 14.13 3.68
CA GLU A 139 14.52 13.25 4.75
C GLU A 139 14.89 13.71 6.18
N SER A 140 15.98 14.47 6.33
CA SER A 140 16.38 15.07 7.61
C SER A 140 15.39 16.11 8.09
N ASP A 141 14.67 16.74 7.16
CA ASP A 141 13.76 17.86 7.41
C ASP A 141 12.33 17.35 7.62
N ILE A 142 12.10 16.03 7.46
CA ILE A 142 10.81 15.40 7.66
C ILE A 142 10.59 15.19 9.16
N ASN A 143 9.50 15.76 9.68
CA ASN A 143 9.09 15.52 11.07
C ASN A 143 8.64 14.06 11.26
N THR A 144 9.55 13.22 11.75
CA THR A 144 9.31 11.81 12.01
C THR A 144 8.38 11.54 13.20
N ALA A 145 8.01 12.54 14.01
CA ALA A 145 7.03 12.35 15.10
C ALA A 145 5.67 11.89 14.55
N LYS A 146 5.30 12.34 13.35
CA LYS A 146 4.07 11.98 12.65
C LYS A 146 4.24 10.79 11.70
N VAL A 147 5.43 10.18 11.67
CA VAL A 147 5.79 9.09 10.76
C VAL A 147 5.70 7.76 11.50
N GLY A 148 4.88 6.86 10.97
CA GLY A 148 4.67 5.54 11.52
C GLY A 148 3.19 5.18 11.69
N GLY A 149 2.94 3.95 12.11
CA GLY A 149 1.59 3.46 12.42
C GLY A 149 1.21 3.70 13.88
N ARG A 150 0.09 3.09 14.31
CA ARG A 150 -0.30 3.07 15.73
C ARG A 150 0.86 2.53 16.58
N PRO A 151 1.06 3.08 17.80
CA PRO A 151 2.06 2.58 18.74
C PRO A 151 1.92 1.06 18.94
N ARG A 152 3.05 0.38 19.09
CA ARG A 152 3.04 -1.05 19.40
C ARG A 152 2.51 -1.25 20.83
N LYS A 153 1.73 -2.32 21.04
CA LYS A 153 1.23 -2.69 22.38
C LYS A 153 2.34 -3.04 23.38
N ASP A 154 3.50 -3.46 22.86
CA ASP A 154 4.68 -3.80 23.65
C ASP A 154 5.52 -2.56 24.05
N GLY A 155 5.07 -1.35 23.71
CA GLY A 155 5.76 -0.09 24.03
C GLY A 155 7.03 0.18 23.21
N GLN A 156 7.44 -0.73 22.32
CA GLN A 156 8.67 -0.58 21.57
C GLN A 156 8.51 0.46 20.44
N PRO A 157 9.48 1.38 20.24
CA PRO A 157 9.36 2.44 19.25
C PRO A 157 9.40 1.86 17.83
N LEU A 158 8.40 2.15 17.00
CA LEU A 158 8.42 1.70 15.60
C LEU A 158 9.66 2.23 14.88
N SER A 159 10.29 1.40 14.03
CA SER A 159 11.28 1.91 13.09
C SER A 159 10.59 2.93 12.18
N LYS A 160 11.08 4.16 12.21
CA LYS A 160 10.53 5.26 11.43
C LYS A 160 11.35 5.42 10.18
N MET A 161 10.69 5.33 9.03
CA MET A 161 11.32 5.62 7.76
C MET A 161 10.76 6.94 7.23
N PRO A 162 11.58 8.00 7.12
CA PRO A 162 11.12 9.33 6.74
C PRO A 162 10.54 9.39 5.32
N LEU A 163 10.96 8.49 4.42
CA LEU A 163 10.41 8.35 3.08
C LEU A 163 9.63 7.03 2.94
N ALA A 164 8.43 7.10 2.37
CA ALA A 164 7.57 5.96 2.09
C ALA A 164 7.77 5.49 0.64
N VAL A 165 7.68 4.18 0.41
CA VAL A 165 7.67 3.61 -0.94
C VAL A 165 6.31 3.89 -1.58
N ASP A 166 6.33 4.60 -2.71
CA ASP A 166 5.19 4.81 -3.57
C ASP A 166 5.22 3.78 -4.72
N HIS A 167 4.05 3.21 -5.01
CA HIS A 167 3.91 2.17 -6.02
C HIS A 167 2.55 2.29 -6.70
N ASP A 168 2.49 1.81 -7.94
CA ASP A 168 1.24 1.73 -8.66
C ASP A 168 0.38 0.59 -8.08
N HIS A 169 -0.87 0.88 -7.71
CA HIS A 169 -1.77 -0.10 -7.10
C HIS A 169 -2.34 -1.12 -8.09
N SER A 170 -2.17 -0.93 -9.39
CA SER A 170 -2.61 -1.85 -10.44
C SER A 170 -1.49 -2.80 -10.88
N THR A 171 -0.25 -2.32 -11.02
CA THR A 171 0.88 -3.13 -11.49
C THR A 171 1.78 -3.61 -10.35
N GLY A 172 1.77 -2.92 -9.21
CA GLY A 172 2.70 -3.15 -8.11
C GLY A 172 4.10 -2.59 -8.34
N GLU A 173 4.33 -1.89 -9.46
CA GLU A 173 5.63 -1.30 -9.78
C GLU A 173 5.92 -0.11 -8.86
N VAL A 174 7.15 -0.05 -8.35
CA VAL A 174 7.62 1.05 -7.51
C VAL A 174 7.87 2.28 -8.38
N ARG A 175 7.26 3.41 -8.03
CA ARG A 175 7.43 4.69 -8.72
C ARG A 175 8.57 5.51 -8.12
N GLY A 176 8.70 5.49 -6.80
CA GLY A 176 9.75 6.21 -6.08
C GLY A 176 9.50 6.29 -4.58
N LEU A 177 10.24 7.17 -3.90
CA LEU A 177 10.11 7.44 -2.48
C LEU A 177 9.50 8.83 -2.23
N LEU A 178 8.48 8.89 -1.38
CA LEU A 178 7.73 10.10 -1.08
C LEU A 178 7.75 10.41 0.41
N CYS A 179 7.71 11.69 0.79
CA CYS A 179 7.43 12.02 2.18
C CYS A 179 6.00 11.57 2.56
N PRO A 180 5.73 11.27 3.85
CA PRO A 180 4.43 10.77 4.28
C PRO A 180 3.26 11.68 3.91
N SER A 181 3.47 13.00 3.89
CA SER A 181 2.44 13.96 3.51
C SER A 181 2.09 13.87 2.02
N CYS A 182 3.08 13.83 1.13
CA CYS A 182 2.85 13.67 -0.31
C CYS A 182 2.24 12.30 -0.63
N ASN A 183 2.77 11.22 -0.04
CA ASN A 183 2.25 9.87 -0.25
C ASN A 183 0.77 9.76 0.18
N PHE A 184 0.45 10.31 1.35
CA PHE A 184 -0.92 10.35 1.84
C PHE A 184 -1.83 11.23 0.98
N GLY A 185 -1.32 12.39 0.54
CA GLY A 185 -2.03 13.28 -0.38
C GLY A 185 -2.40 12.58 -1.68
N LEU A 186 -1.45 11.89 -2.31
CA LEU A 186 -1.67 11.15 -3.56
C LEU A 186 -2.79 10.10 -3.40
N GLY A 187 -2.71 9.30 -2.33
CA GLY A 187 -3.74 8.32 -2.01
C GLY A 187 -5.11 8.94 -1.66
N LYS A 188 -5.16 10.17 -1.14
CA LYS A 188 -6.42 10.89 -0.87
C LYS A 188 -7.15 11.32 -2.13
N PHE A 189 -6.41 11.59 -3.21
CA PHE A 189 -6.99 11.80 -4.53
C PHE A 189 -7.25 10.47 -5.27
N GLY A 190 -6.85 9.33 -4.68
CA GLY A 190 -7.04 8.00 -5.25
C GLY A 190 -6.09 7.70 -6.39
N ASP A 191 -4.90 8.30 -6.37
CA ASP A 191 -3.86 8.19 -7.40
C ASP A 191 -4.35 8.55 -8.81
N ASP A 192 -5.41 9.37 -8.89
CA ASP A 192 -6.07 9.79 -10.12
C ASP A 192 -5.54 11.16 -10.58
N PRO A 193 -4.85 11.24 -11.73
CA PRO A 193 -4.34 12.50 -12.26
C PRO A 193 -5.42 13.55 -12.54
N GLY A 194 -6.61 13.13 -12.99
CA GLY A 194 -7.73 14.02 -13.26
C GLY A 194 -8.24 14.71 -12.01
N ARG A 195 -8.32 13.99 -10.88
CA ARG A 195 -8.67 14.57 -9.58
C ARG A 195 -7.62 15.55 -9.07
N LEU A 196 -6.34 15.27 -9.29
CA LEU A 196 -5.26 16.18 -8.93
C LEU A 196 -5.31 17.47 -9.76
N LEU A 197 -5.56 17.36 -11.08
CA LEU A 197 -5.73 18.52 -11.96
C LEU A 197 -6.94 19.36 -11.55
N ALA A 198 -8.07 18.72 -11.23
CA ALA A 198 -9.24 19.43 -10.71
C ALA A 198 -8.95 20.18 -9.40
N ALA A 199 -8.11 19.61 -8.51
CA ALA A 199 -7.67 20.29 -7.30
C ALA A 199 -6.78 21.51 -7.61
N VAL A 200 -5.92 21.42 -8.63
CA VAL A 200 -5.14 22.57 -9.12
C VAL A 200 -6.05 23.67 -9.66
N ASP A 201 -7.05 23.32 -10.47
CA ASP A 201 -8.00 24.28 -11.04
C ASP A 201 -8.83 24.97 -9.95
N TYR A 202 -9.27 24.20 -8.94
CA TYR A 202 -9.94 24.74 -7.76
C TYR A 202 -9.07 25.78 -7.04
N LEU A 203 -7.79 25.49 -6.79
CA LEU A 203 -6.88 26.44 -6.13
C LEU A 203 -6.68 27.71 -6.96
N LYS A 204 -6.50 27.58 -8.27
CA LYS A 204 -6.33 28.72 -9.18
C LYS A 204 -7.55 29.64 -9.19
N LEU A 205 -8.76 29.07 -9.14
CA LEU A 205 -10.00 29.84 -9.13
C LEU A 205 -10.08 30.81 -7.93
N TYR A 206 -9.56 30.41 -6.78
CA TYR A 206 -9.60 31.21 -5.54
C TYR A 206 -8.30 31.96 -5.26
N ALA A 207 -7.16 31.57 -5.82
CA ALA A 207 -5.92 32.34 -5.69
C ALA A 207 -6.05 33.71 -6.36
N ALA A 208 -6.67 33.78 -7.55
CA ALA A 208 -6.90 35.02 -8.28
C ALA A 208 -7.91 35.99 -7.61
N GLN A 209 -8.55 35.59 -6.50
CA GLN A 209 -9.54 36.40 -5.79
C GLN A 209 -8.98 37.06 -4.50
N ASN A 210 -7.76 36.72 -4.11
CA ASN A 210 -7.15 37.19 -2.85
C ASN A 210 -5.98 38.17 -3.06
N ASP A 211 -5.76 38.64 -4.30
CA ASP A 211 -4.72 39.60 -4.67
C ASP A 211 -5.26 41.04 -4.90
N ASP A 212 -6.51 41.32 -4.50
CA ASP A 212 -7.14 42.66 -4.44
C ASP A 212 -7.35 43.12 -2.98
#